data_AF-A0A7X3DIX1-F1
#
_entry.id   AF-A0A7X3DIX1-F1
#
_cell.length_a   1.000
_cell.length_b   1.000
_cell.length_c   1.000
_cell.angle_alpha   90.00
_cell.angle_beta   90.00
_cell.angle_gamma   90.00
#
_symmetry.space_group_name_H-M   'P 1'
#
loop_
_entity.id
_entity.type
_entity.pdbx_description
1 polymer ?
#
loop_
_entity_poly.entity_id
_entity_poly.type
_entity_poly.pdbx_seq_one_letter_code
_entity_poly.pdbx_strand_id
1 'polypeptide(L)'
;MGFDYTSKRWGRKRAAILRRDDYRCVWCRRYGRNRPAVVVHHIKHVDEYPELAYEDSNLVSLCQGCHNKAHPEKARAATYGRRY
;
A
#
# COMPACT_ATOMS: atom_id res chain seq x y z
N MET A 1 -14.12 -5.85 13.64
CA MET A 1 -12.97 -6.75 13.78
C MET A 1 -11.88 -6.23 12.84
N GLY A 2 -10.80 -5.66 13.35
CA GLY A 2 -9.77 -5.02 12.52
C GLY A 2 -8.85 -6.05 11.85
N PHE A 3 -8.21 -5.67 10.73
CA PHE A 3 -7.20 -6.51 10.08
C PHE A 3 -5.90 -6.57 10.88
N ASP A 4 -5.41 -7.77 11.17
CA ASP A 4 -4.17 -7.97 11.91
C ASP A 4 -2.93 -7.94 11.01
N TYR A 5 -2.31 -6.75 10.94
CA TYR A 5 -1.05 -6.50 10.24
C TYR A 5 0.18 -7.12 10.92
N THR A 6 0.06 -7.67 12.13
CA THR A 6 1.17 -8.37 12.83
C THR A 6 1.12 -9.89 12.60
N SER A 7 0.02 -10.39 12.05
CA SER A 7 -0.17 -11.83 11.83
C SER A 7 0.91 -12.44 10.92
N LYS A 8 1.34 -13.66 11.25
CA LYS A 8 2.26 -14.44 10.41
C LYS A 8 1.71 -14.65 8.99
N ARG A 9 0.38 -14.78 8.87
CA ARG A 9 -0.32 -14.93 7.58
C ARG A 9 -0.09 -13.70 6.72
N TRP A 10 -0.32 -12.51 7.26
CA TRP A 10 -0.04 -11.26 6.55
C TRP A 10 1.45 -11.09 6.24
N GLY A 11 2.34 -11.38 7.19
CA GLY A 11 3.79 -11.30 6.95
C GLY A 11 4.25 -12.12 5.74
N ARG A 12 3.76 -13.37 5.62
CA ARG A 12 4.03 -14.24 4.46
C ARG A 12 3.44 -13.68 3.17
N LYS A 13 2.18 -13.23 3.21
CA LYS A 13 1.50 -12.65 2.05
C LYS A 13 2.21 -11.39 1.54
N ARG A 14 2.51 -10.46 2.45
CA ARG A 14 3.26 -9.23 2.17
C ARG A 14 4.60 -9.54 1.49
N ALA A 15 5.36 -10.51 2.00
CA ALA A 15 6.63 -10.91 1.40
C ALA A 15 6.45 -11.51 0.00
N ALA A 16 5.39 -12.30 -0.23
CA ALA A 16 5.08 -12.85 -1.55
C ALA A 16 4.74 -11.75 -2.58
N ILE A 17 3.93 -10.77 -2.20
CA ILE A 17 3.56 -9.63 -3.06
C ILE A 17 4.78 -8.76 -3.39
N LEU A 18 5.63 -8.47 -2.40
CA LEU A 18 6.87 -7.72 -2.65
C LEU A 18 7.79 -8.47 -3.62
N ARG A 19 7.94 -9.79 -3.48
CA ARG A 19 8.71 -10.61 -4.43
C ARG A 19 8.11 -10.61 -5.83
N ARG A 20 6.78 -10.77 -5.94
CA ARG A 20 6.05 -10.70 -7.23
C ARG A 20 6.36 -9.40 -7.98
N ASP A 21 6.41 -8.29 -7.24
CA ASP A 21 6.63 -6.96 -7.80
C ASP A 21 8.12 -6.58 -7.88
N ASP A 22 9.04 -7.54 -7.74
CA ASP A 22 10.50 -7.36 -7.78
C ASP A 22 11.00 -6.31 -6.76
N TYR A 23 10.27 -6.16 -5.64
CA TYR A 23 10.50 -5.12 -4.63
C TYR A 23 10.48 -3.70 -5.21
N ARG A 24 9.79 -3.48 -6.34
CA ARG A 24 9.69 -2.19 -7.02
C ARG A 24 8.28 -1.64 -6.91
N CYS A 25 8.19 -0.32 -6.76
CA CYS A 25 6.92 0.37 -6.71
C CYS A 25 6.19 0.24 -8.05
N VAL A 26 5.05 -0.45 -8.04
CA VAL A 26 4.25 -0.74 -9.23
C VAL A 26 3.79 0.55 -9.90
N TRP A 27 3.39 1.56 -9.12
CA TRP A 27 2.95 2.85 -9.67
C TRP A 27 4.10 3.63 -10.30
N CYS A 28 5.27 3.69 -9.65
CA CYS A 28 6.43 4.38 -10.23
C CYS A 28 6.90 3.71 -11.53
N ARG A 29 6.87 2.38 -11.58
CA ARG A 29 7.28 1.60 -12.75
C ARG A 29 6.46 1.95 -14.00
N ARG A 30 5.17 2.27 -13.86
CA ARG A 30 4.29 2.71 -14.96
C ARG A 30 4.79 3.99 -15.65
N TYR A 31 5.55 4.83 -14.94
CA TYR A 31 6.10 6.09 -15.44
C TYR A 31 7.60 5.99 -15.73
N GLY A 32 8.15 4.78 -15.90
CA GLY A 32 9.58 4.56 -16.13
C GLY A 32 10.47 4.87 -14.92
N ARG A 33 9.90 5.12 -13.73
CA ARG A 33 10.68 5.46 -12.53
C ARG A 33 11.04 4.20 -11.77
N ASN A 34 12.32 4.10 -11.37
CA ASN A 34 12.77 3.03 -10.49
C ASN A 34 12.77 3.48 -9.03
N ARG A 35 11.80 3.00 -8.25
CA ARG A 35 11.72 3.27 -6.80
C ARG A 35 11.47 1.96 -6.05
N PRO A 36 12.15 1.71 -4.93
CA PRO A 36 11.89 0.54 -4.11
C PRO A 36 10.48 0.61 -3.50
N ALA A 37 9.80 -0.54 -3.48
CA ALA A 37 8.58 -0.72 -2.70
C ALA A 37 8.93 -1.06 -1.25
N VAL A 38 8.30 -0.37 -0.32
CA VAL A 38 8.52 -0.55 1.13
C VAL A 38 7.26 -1.02 1.86
N VAL A 39 6.11 -0.93 1.20
CA VAL A 39 4.80 -1.26 1.75
C VAL A 39 3.96 -1.97 0.69
N VAL A 40 3.09 -2.88 1.15
CA VAL A 40 2.02 -3.47 0.34
C VAL A 40 0.72 -2.78 0.75
N HIS A 41 0.03 -2.21 -0.21
CA HIS A 41 -1.19 -1.45 -0.03
C HIS A 41 -2.41 -2.29 -0.46
N HIS A 42 -3.47 -2.22 0.34
CA HIS A 42 -4.79 -2.73 -0.03
C HIS A 42 -5.51 -1.70 -0.92
N ILE A 43 -5.78 -2.06 -2.17
CA ILE A 43 -6.45 -1.18 -3.16
C ILE A 43 -7.87 -0.84 -2.71
N LYS A 44 -8.61 -1.85 -2.26
CA LYS A 44 -9.86 -1.71 -1.52
C LYS A 44 -9.57 -1.88 -0.04
N HIS A 45 -10.03 -0.93 0.78
CA HIS A 45 -9.77 -0.90 2.20
C HIS A 45 -10.25 -2.18 2.88
N VAL A 46 -9.39 -2.75 3.70
CA VAL A 46 -9.65 -4.03 4.36
C VAL A 46 -10.76 -3.95 5.41
N ASP A 47 -11.02 -2.76 5.95
CA ASP A 47 -12.10 -2.51 6.90
C ASP A 47 -13.48 -2.60 6.23
N GLU A 48 -13.55 -2.28 4.93
CA GLU A 48 -14.78 -2.34 4.12
C GLU A 48 -14.92 -3.68 3.38
N TYR A 49 -13.80 -4.26 2.95
CA TYR A 49 -13.74 -5.49 2.15
C TYR A 49 -12.79 -6.53 2.78
N PRO A 50 -13.11 -7.06 3.97
CA PRO A 50 -12.25 -8.01 4.68
C PRO A 50 -12.04 -9.32 3.92
N GLU A 51 -12.99 -9.71 3.05
CA GLU A 51 -12.88 -10.87 2.18
C GLU A 51 -11.77 -10.72 1.12
N LEU A 52 -11.42 -9.48 0.76
CA LEU A 52 -10.36 -9.17 -0.21
C LEU A 52 -8.99 -8.95 0.43
N ALA A 53 -8.86 -9.14 1.75
CA ALA A 53 -7.65 -8.80 2.51
C ALA A 53 -6.39 -9.55 2.04
N TYR A 54 -6.57 -10.74 1.46
CA TYR A 54 -5.51 -11.63 0.99
C TYR A 54 -5.56 -11.89 -0.51
N GLU A 55 -6.37 -11.14 -1.27
CA GLU A 55 -6.46 -11.30 -2.72
C GLU A 55 -5.29 -10.59 -3.41
N ASP A 56 -4.57 -11.29 -4.28
CA ASP A 56 -3.39 -10.73 -4.98
C ASP A 56 -3.75 -9.51 -5.84
N SER A 57 -4.96 -9.51 -6.40
CA SER A 57 -5.53 -8.42 -7.20
C SER A 57 -5.87 -7.18 -6.36
N ASN A 58 -6.03 -7.34 -5.04
CA ASN A 58 -6.30 -6.26 -4.11
C ASN A 58 -5.03 -5.73 -3.42
N LEU A 59 -3.86 -6.31 -3.72
CA LEU A 59 -2.59 -5.99 -3.06
C LEU A 59 -1.55 -5.46 -4.06
N VAL A 60 -0.96 -4.31 -3.74
CA VAL A 60 0.02 -3.64 -4.61
C VAL A 60 1.25 -3.15 -3.85
N SER A 61 2.45 -3.45 -4.36
CA SER A 61 3.71 -2.96 -3.78
C SER A 61 3.97 -1.50 -4.16
N LEU A 62 4.10 -0.62 -3.16
CA LEU A 62 4.28 0.82 -3.35
C LEU A 62 5.48 1.36 -2.56
N CYS A 63 6.05 2.46 -3.05
CA CYS A 63 6.92 3.31 -2.24
C CYS A 63 6.07 4.17 -1.29
N GLN A 64 6.68 4.74 -0.24
CA GLN A 64 5.94 5.56 0.74
C GLN A 64 5.17 6.72 0.10
N GLY A 65 5.75 7.40 -0.90
CA GLY A 65 5.10 8.51 -1.58
C GLY A 65 3.87 8.09 -2.38
N CYS A 66 3.91 6.95 -3.07
CA CYS A 66 2.74 6.41 -3.78
C CYS A 66 1.70 5.87 -2.80
N HIS A 67 2.13 5.22 -1.71
CA HIS A 67 1.23 4.77 -0.66
C HIS A 67 0.44 5.93 -0.05
N ASN A 68 1.10 7.05 0.27
CA ASN A 68 0.41 8.23 0.81
C ASN A 68 -0.59 8.83 -0.20
N LYS A 69 -0.27 8.80 -1.51
CA LYS A 69 -1.19 9.26 -2.56
C LYS A 69 -2.39 8.33 -2.75
N ALA A 70 -2.24 7.05 -2.43
CA ALA A 70 -3.33 6.09 -2.47
C ALA A 70 -4.34 6.28 -1.33
N HIS A 71 -3.97 7.07 -0.30
CA HIS A 71 -4.82 7.46 0.83
C HIS A 71 -5.18 8.96 0.74
N PRO A 72 -6.13 9.37 -0.13
CA PRO A 72 -6.50 10.77 -0.30
C PRO A 72 -7.06 11.41 0.98
N GLU A 73 -7.59 10.62 1.91
CA GLU A 73 -8.04 11.08 3.23
C GLU A 73 -6.90 11.64 4.09
N LYS A 74 -5.65 11.22 3.84
CA LYS A 74 -4.46 11.76 4.53
C LYS A 74 -3.94 13.03 3.87
N ALA A 75 -4.25 13.27 2.59
CA ALA A 75 -3.82 14.47 1.87
C ALA A 75 -4.57 15.73 2.33
N ARG A 76 -5.88 15.61 2.65
CA ARG A 76 -6.73 16.73 3.11
C ARG A 76 -6.38 17.29 4.49
N ALA A 77 -5.63 16.55 5.32
CA ALA A 77 -5.19 17.02 6.64
C ALA A 77 -3.93 17.89 6.59
N ALA A 78 -3.18 17.90 5.49
CA ALA A 78 -1.92 18.65 5.37
C ALA A 78 -2.09 20.14 5.00
N THR A 79 -3.32 20.61 4.75
CA THR A 79 -3.61 21.99 4.30
C THR A 79 -3.94 22.97 5.44
N TYR A 80 -4.01 22.53 6.70
CA TYR A 80 -4.34 23.43 7.84
C TYR A 80 -3.13 23.86 8.70
N GLY A 81 -1.91 23.40 8.40
CA GLY A 81 -0.76 23.56 9.30
C GLY A 81 0.45 24.35 8.78
N ARG A 82 0.34 25.06 7.65
CA ARG A 82 1.39 25.98 7.18
C ARG A 82 0.84 27.39 7.06
N ARG A 83 0.83 28.11 8.17
CA ARG A 83 0.87 29.57 8.19
C ARG A 83 2.23 29.99 8.75
N TYR A 84 2.86 30.85 7.96
CA TYR A 84 4.06 31.66 8.21
C TYR A 84 3.89 32.52 9.46
#